data_AF-A0A4Q2Z7W1-F1
#
_entry.id   AF-A0A4Q2Z7W1-F1
#
_cell.length_a   1.000
_cell.length_b   1.000
_cell.length_c   1.000
_cell.angle_alpha   90.00
_cell.angle_beta   90.00
_cell.angle_gamma   90.00
#
_symmetry.space_group_name_H-M   'P 1'
#
loop_
_entity.id
_entity.type
_entity.pdbx_description
1 polymer ?
#
loop_
_entity_poly.entity_id
_entity_poly.type
_entity_poly.pdbx_seq_one_letter_code
_entity_poly.pdbx_strand_id
1 'polypeptide(L)'
;MDMNPDDLMSVLQRIAASLERLAPMKPEAPDFTIGDCFVYEPPAALLPVARVNRVAIDLLRGIDRSKDILTENTLRFAKGLPANNALLWGARGMGKSSLVKAAHAAVNAEIGGTRPPLKLIEIHREDIEHLPHLM
;
A
#
# COMPACT_ATOMS: atom_id res chain seq x y z
N MET A 1 -40.44 2.65 39.94
CA MET A 1 -39.44 1.68 40.40
C MET A 1 -38.11 2.39 40.22
N ASP A 2 -37.62 3.01 41.29
CA ASP A 2 -36.33 3.69 41.25
C ASP A 2 -35.25 2.61 41.22
N MET A 3 -34.50 2.55 40.12
CA MET A 3 -33.33 1.67 40.05
C MET A 3 -32.32 2.11 41.10
N ASN A 4 -31.88 1.17 41.94
CA ASN A 4 -30.76 1.41 42.84
C ASN A 4 -29.52 1.80 42.01
N PRO A 5 -28.73 2.81 42.41
CA PRO A 5 -27.45 3.15 41.79
C PRO A 5 -26.57 1.97 41.38
N ASP A 6 -26.54 0.88 42.17
CA ASP A 6 -25.76 -0.32 41.85
C ASP A 6 -26.28 -1.09 40.63
N ASP A 7 -27.61 -1.19 40.48
CA ASP A 7 -28.25 -1.83 39.33
C ASP A 7 -28.02 -1.00 38.06
N LEU A 8 -28.10 0.33 38.18
CA LEU A 8 -27.78 1.24 37.10
C LEU A 8 -26.32 1.09 36.67
N MET A 9 -25.39 0.99 37.61
CA MET A 9 -23.97 0.81 37.33
C MET A 9 -23.70 -0.53 36.62
N SER A 10 -24.35 -1.60 37.06
CA SER A 10 -24.24 -2.92 36.40
C SER A 10 -24.74 -2.89 34.95
N VAL A 11 -25.88 -2.24 34.70
CA VAL A 11 -26.43 -2.09 33.34
C VAL A 11 -25.50 -1.26 32.46
N LEU A 12 -24.98 -0.14 32.98
CA LEU A 12 -24.04 0.71 32.24
C LEU A 12 -22.74 -0.02 31.90
N GLN A 13 -22.18 -0.80 32.84
CA GLN A 13 -20.99 -1.63 32.57
C GLN A 13 -21.26 -2.69 31.51
N ARG A 14 -22.43 -3.35 31.55
CA ARG A 14 -22.79 -4.36 30.55
C ARG A 14 -23.00 -3.76 29.16
N ILE A 15 -23.55 -2.54 29.08
CA ILE A 15 -23.65 -1.77 27.84
C ILE A 15 -22.25 -1.40 27.34
N ALA A 16 -21.40 -0.82 28.20
CA ALA A 16 -20.03 -0.45 27.85
C ALA A 16 -19.24 -1.65 27.32
N ALA A 17 -19.24 -2.78 28.02
CA ALA A 17 -18.56 -4.01 27.58
C ALA A 17 -19.14 -4.60 26.28
N SER A 18 -20.41 -4.32 25.97
CA SER A 18 -21.02 -4.73 24.70
C SER A 18 -20.64 -3.78 23.56
N LEU A 19 -20.56 -2.48 23.84
CA LEU A 19 -20.09 -1.47 22.89
C LEU A 19 -18.59 -1.61 22.60
N GLU A 20 -17.77 -1.93 23.59
CA GLU A 20 -16.33 -2.19 23.42
C GLU A 20 -16.08 -3.40 22.51
N ARG A 21 -16.91 -4.45 22.59
CA ARG A 21 -16.85 -5.60 21.66
C ARG A 21 -17.29 -5.26 20.25
N LEU A 22 -18.10 -4.22 20.07
CA LEU A 22 -18.56 -3.72 18.77
C LEU A 22 -17.64 -2.63 18.23
N ALA A 23 -16.78 -2.05 19.06
CA ALA A 23 -15.84 -1.03 18.64
C ALA A 23 -14.84 -1.66 17.65
N PRO A 24 -14.68 -1.10 16.45
CA PRO A 24 -13.68 -1.58 15.51
C PRO A 24 -12.29 -1.43 16.16
N MET A 25 -11.48 -2.49 16.08
CA MET A 25 -10.08 -2.41 16.48
C MET A 25 -9.44 -1.23 15.76
N LYS A 26 -8.80 -0.33 16.53
CA LYS A 26 -7.98 0.73 15.94
C LYS A 26 -6.97 0.06 15.02
N PRO A 27 -6.93 0.39 13.72
CA PRO A 27 -5.96 -0.22 12.82
C PRO A 27 -4.56 0.03 13.34
N GLU A 28 -3.78 -1.03 13.54
CA GLU A 28 -2.36 -0.90 13.84
C GLU A 28 -1.63 -0.35 12.62
N ALA A 29 -0.59 0.45 12.85
CA ALA A 29 0.22 0.95 11.76
C ALA A 29 0.87 -0.23 11.02
N PRO A 30 0.79 -0.30 9.68
CA PRO A 30 1.36 -1.40 8.94
C PRO A 30 2.87 -1.44 9.10
N ASP A 31 3.41 -2.62 9.39
CA ASP A 31 4.84 -2.84 9.47
C ASP A 31 5.46 -2.93 8.07
N PHE A 32 6.05 -1.83 7.60
CA PHE A 32 6.72 -1.78 6.30
C PHE A 32 8.05 -2.54 6.24
N THR A 33 8.52 -3.12 7.35
CA THR A 33 9.76 -3.92 7.36
C THR A 33 9.56 -5.33 6.83
N ILE A 34 8.32 -5.84 6.83
CA ILE A 34 7.99 -7.22 6.47
C ILE A 34 7.99 -7.49 4.95
N GLY A 35 8.04 -6.45 4.12
CA GLY A 35 8.02 -6.59 2.67
C GLY A 35 8.21 -5.29 1.91
N ASP A 36 8.44 -5.40 0.61
CA ASP A 36 8.62 -4.24 -0.29
C ASP A 36 7.37 -3.92 -1.14
N CYS A 37 6.39 -4.82 -1.12
CA CYS A 37 5.15 -4.68 -1.88
C CYS A 37 3.97 -5.03 -0.98
N PHE A 38 2.90 -4.26 -1.09
CA PHE A 38 1.68 -4.41 -0.31
C PHE A 38 0.46 -4.28 -1.20
N VAL A 39 -0.63 -4.93 -0.83
CA VAL A 39 -1.97 -4.69 -1.38
C VAL A 39 -2.77 -3.95 -0.32
N TYR A 40 -3.46 -2.90 -0.74
CA TYR A 40 -4.41 -2.21 0.13
C TYR A 40 -5.76 -2.91 0.12
N GLU A 41 -6.24 -3.29 1.30
CA GLU A 41 -7.58 -3.83 1.53
C GLU A 41 -8.32 -2.92 2.54
N PRO A 42 -9.35 -2.18 2.10
CA PRO A 42 -10.20 -1.43 3.00
C PRO A 42 -10.88 -2.33 4.04
N PRO A 43 -11.14 -1.83 5.27
CA PRO A 43 -11.10 -0.42 5.66
C PRO A 43 -9.72 0.12 6.09
N ALA A 44 -8.68 -0.70 6.31
CA ALA A 44 -7.40 -0.16 6.82
C ALA A 44 -6.15 -1.03 6.66
N ALA A 45 -6.19 -2.15 5.91
CA ALA A 45 -5.07 -3.08 5.90
C ALA A 45 -4.13 -2.84 4.70
N LEU A 46 -2.83 -2.73 4.97
CA LEU A 46 -1.78 -2.99 3.97
C LEU A 46 -1.27 -4.40 4.17
N LEU A 47 -1.66 -5.32 3.29
CA LEU A 47 -1.24 -6.71 3.36
C LEU A 47 0.05 -6.91 2.57
N PRO A 48 1.09 -7.52 3.15
CA PRO A 48 2.34 -7.76 2.44
C PRO A 48 2.18 -8.80 1.35
N VAL A 49 2.78 -8.54 0.19
CA VAL A 49 2.83 -9.49 -0.92
C VAL A 49 4.02 -10.42 -0.73
N ALA A 50 3.77 -11.63 -0.23
CA ALA A 50 4.81 -12.62 0.05
C ALA A 50 5.68 -12.96 -1.17
N ARG A 51 5.08 -13.01 -2.37
CA ARG A 51 5.79 -13.27 -3.62
C ARG A 51 5.37 -12.30 -4.71
N VAL A 52 6.18 -11.27 -4.92
CA VAL A 52 5.98 -10.31 -6.00
C VAL A 52 6.29 -10.97 -7.34
N ASN A 53 5.30 -11.02 -8.24
CA ASN A 53 5.52 -11.47 -9.62
C ASN A 53 6.27 -10.37 -10.40
N ARG A 54 7.60 -10.36 -10.24
CA ARG A 54 8.51 -9.42 -10.88
C ARG A 54 9.30 -10.10 -11.99
N VAL A 55 9.49 -9.36 -13.08
CA VAL A 55 10.38 -9.72 -14.19
C VAL A 55 11.59 -8.79 -14.12
N ALA A 56 12.78 -9.30 -14.48
CA ALA A 56 13.95 -8.44 -14.57
C ALA A 56 13.74 -7.37 -15.64
N ILE A 57 14.16 -6.14 -15.35
CA ILE A 57 13.89 -4.98 -16.20
C ILE A 57 14.48 -5.13 -17.60
N ASP A 58 15.61 -5.84 -17.73
CA ASP A 58 16.29 -6.11 -19.00
C ASP A 58 15.54 -7.10 -19.90
N LEU A 59 14.61 -7.87 -19.34
CA LEU A 59 13.75 -8.79 -20.10
C LEU A 59 12.57 -8.06 -20.76
N LEU A 60 12.31 -6.81 -20.38
CA LEU A 60 11.26 -5.98 -20.98
C LEU A 60 11.78 -5.33 -22.26
N ARG A 61 11.55 -5.99 -23.41
CA ARG A 61 12.00 -5.56 -24.73
C ARG A 61 10.90 -4.82 -25.50
N GLY A 62 11.29 -3.86 -26.34
CA GLY A 62 10.35 -3.13 -27.23
C GLY A 62 9.55 -2.03 -26.54
N ILE A 63 9.84 -1.74 -25.27
CA ILE A 63 9.22 -0.66 -24.48
C ILE A 63 10.26 0.26 -23.84
N ASP A 64 11.46 0.33 -24.43
CA ASP A 64 12.64 1.00 -23.86
C ASP A 64 12.33 2.45 -23.46
N ARG A 65 11.67 3.21 -24.32
CA ARG A 65 11.27 4.60 -23.99
C ARG A 65 10.42 4.69 -22.73
N SER A 66 9.37 3.87 -22.60
CA SER A 66 8.49 3.89 -21.42
C SER A 66 9.21 3.37 -20.18
N LYS A 67 10.08 2.37 -20.36
CA LYS A 67 10.92 1.79 -19.31
C LYS A 67 11.88 2.84 -18.74
N ASP A 68 12.59 3.56 -19.60
CA ASP A 68 13.58 4.55 -19.20
C ASP A 68 12.90 5.75 -18.50
N ILE A 69 11.79 6.26 -19.07
CA ILE A 69 11.01 7.36 -18.47
C ILE A 69 10.50 6.98 -17.08
N LEU A 70 9.90 5.79 -16.93
CA LEU A 70 9.36 5.38 -15.64
C LEU A 70 10.48 5.16 -14.62
N THR A 71 11.56 4.47 -15.01
CA THR A 71 12.67 4.15 -14.10
C THR A 71 13.36 5.41 -13.61
N GLU A 72 13.66 6.36 -14.49
CA GLU A 72 14.26 7.64 -14.12
C GLU A 72 13.34 8.45 -13.19
N ASN A 73 12.03 8.51 -13.49
CA ASN A 73 11.07 9.21 -12.64
C ASN A 73 10.97 8.57 -11.24
N THR A 74 10.92 7.25 -11.16
CA THR A 74 10.88 6.50 -9.90
C THR A 74 12.20 6.64 -9.12
N LEU A 75 13.34 6.68 -9.82
CA LEU A 75 14.65 6.90 -9.20
C LEU A 75 14.75 8.29 -8.59
N ARG A 76 14.27 9.32 -9.30
CA ARG A 76 14.18 10.68 -8.76
C ARG A 76 13.32 10.73 -7.50
N PHE A 77 12.17 10.07 -7.52
CA PHE A 77 11.32 9.93 -6.34
C PHE A 77 12.06 9.27 -5.17
N ALA A 78 12.75 8.15 -5.39
CA ALA A 78 13.59 7.50 -4.36
C ALA A 78 14.69 8.41 -3.82
N LYS A 79 15.25 9.26 -4.69
CA LYS A 79 16.25 10.27 -4.35
C LYS A 79 15.65 11.56 -3.77
N GLY A 80 14.36 11.59 -3.44
CA GLY A 80 13.69 12.76 -2.84
C GLY A 80 13.71 14.00 -3.75
N LEU A 81 13.88 13.78 -5.06
CA LEU A 81 13.84 14.81 -6.08
C LEU A 81 12.42 14.92 -6.65
N PRO A 82 12.06 16.05 -7.30
CA PRO A 82 10.78 16.17 -7.97
C PRO A 82 10.56 15.04 -8.99
N ALA A 83 9.42 14.38 -8.88
CA ALA A 83 8.95 13.29 -9.73
C ALA A 83 7.49 13.51 -10.11
N ASN A 84 7.07 12.95 -11.23
CA ASN A 84 5.73 13.11 -11.77
C ASN A 84 4.85 11.89 -11.48
N ASN A 85 3.54 12.10 -11.43
CA ASN A 85 2.57 11.02 -11.52
C ASN A 85 2.62 10.42 -12.93
N ALA A 86 2.66 9.08 -13.03
CA ALA A 86 2.76 8.37 -14.29
C ALA A 86 1.45 7.64 -14.61
N LEU A 87 0.91 7.85 -15.81
CA LEU A 87 -0.21 7.07 -16.36
C LEU A 87 0.33 6.07 -17.39
N LEU A 88 0.26 4.78 -17.08
CA LEU A 88 0.58 3.72 -18.03
C LEU A 88 -0.70 3.26 -18.73
N TRP A 89 -0.77 3.41 -20.04
CA TRP A 89 -1.89 2.97 -20.87
C TRP A 89 -1.49 1.92 -21.91
N GLY A 90 -2.47 1.28 -22.55
CA GLY A 90 -2.27 0.25 -23.58
C GLY A 90 -3.11 -1.00 -23.30
N ALA A 91 -3.12 -1.94 -24.25
CA ALA A 91 -3.95 -3.14 -24.19
C ALA A 91 -3.67 -4.03 -22.96
N ARG A 92 -4.63 -4.89 -22.62
CA ARG A 92 -4.47 -5.92 -21.58
C ARG A 92 -3.31 -6.84 -21.97
N GLY A 93 -2.47 -7.22 -21.01
CA GLY A 93 -1.32 -8.09 -21.25
C GLY A 93 -0.04 -7.41 -21.76
N MET A 94 -0.05 -6.11 -22.06
CA MET A 94 1.13 -5.38 -22.55
C MET A 94 2.17 -5.04 -21.46
N GLY A 95 2.19 -5.76 -20.33
CA GLY A 95 3.23 -5.63 -19.32
C GLY A 95 3.24 -4.35 -18.48
N LYS A 96 2.15 -3.57 -18.40
CA LYS A 96 2.10 -2.33 -17.61
C LYS A 96 2.45 -2.54 -16.13
N SER A 97 1.77 -3.48 -15.47
CA SER A 97 2.06 -3.83 -14.06
C SER A 97 3.47 -4.44 -13.92
N SER A 98 3.87 -5.26 -14.88
CA SER A 98 5.22 -5.84 -14.94
C SER A 98 6.31 -4.76 -15.00
N LEU A 99 6.09 -3.70 -15.79
CA LEU A 99 7.02 -2.58 -15.90
C LEU A 99 7.13 -1.80 -14.58
N VAL A 100 6.01 -1.53 -13.90
CA VAL A 100 6.01 -0.87 -12.58
C VAL A 100 6.81 -1.70 -11.56
N LYS A 101 6.53 -3.01 -11.49
CA LYS A 101 7.20 -3.94 -10.56
C LYS A 101 8.70 -4.09 -10.89
N ALA A 102 9.07 -4.10 -12.16
CA ALA A 102 10.46 -4.16 -12.60
C ALA A 102 11.22 -2.86 -12.29
N ALA A 103 10.63 -1.69 -12.57
CA ALA A 103 11.23 -0.38 -12.28
C ALA A 103 11.43 -0.17 -10.78
N HIS A 104 10.44 -0.53 -9.96
CA HIS A 104 10.55 -0.50 -8.50
C HIS A 104 11.72 -1.34 -7.99
N ALA A 105 11.83 -2.59 -8.45
CA ALA A 105 12.93 -3.48 -8.06
C ALA A 105 14.30 -2.96 -8.53
N ALA A 106 14.38 -2.45 -9.76
CA ALA A 106 15.62 -1.89 -10.31
C ALA A 106 16.10 -0.67 -9.52
N VAL A 107 15.18 0.25 -9.16
CA VAL A 107 15.50 1.43 -8.37
C VAL A 107 15.93 1.06 -6.95
N ASN A 108 15.24 0.11 -6.30
CA ASN A 108 15.66 -0.36 -4.98
C ASN A 108 17.05 -1.00 -4.99
N ALA A 109 17.40 -1.72 -6.04
CA ALA A 109 18.75 -2.25 -6.23
C ALA A 109 19.78 -1.11 -6.44
N GLU A 110 19.44 -0.07 -7.23
CA GLU A 110 20.35 1.05 -7.49
C GLU A 110 20.63 1.88 -6.23
N ILE A 111 19.61 2.21 -5.44
CA ILE A 111 19.81 3.03 -4.23
C ILE A 111 20.57 2.29 -3.13
N GLY A 112 20.65 0.95 -3.18
CA GLY A 112 21.67 0.15 -2.47
C GLY A 112 21.82 0.41 -0.96
N GLY A 113 20.75 0.82 -0.28
CA GLY A 113 20.79 1.16 1.15
C GLY A 113 21.32 2.56 1.50
N THR A 114 21.69 3.38 0.52
CA THR A 114 21.99 4.82 0.73
C THR A 114 20.76 5.61 1.17
N ARG A 115 19.57 5.06 0.93
CA ARG A 115 18.26 5.59 1.31
C ARG A 115 17.31 4.47 1.69
N PRO A 116 16.21 4.78 2.40
CA PRO A 116 15.15 3.81 2.65
C PRO A 116 14.63 3.20 1.34
N PRO A 117 14.35 1.89 1.30
CA PRO A 117 13.81 1.24 0.11
C PRO A 117 12.41 1.79 -0.19
N LEU A 118 12.10 1.96 -1.48
CA LEU A 118 10.76 2.26 -1.92
C LEU A 118 9.81 1.10 -1.58
N LYS A 119 8.60 1.44 -1.14
CA LYS A 119 7.50 0.50 -0.98
C LYS A 119 6.51 0.68 -2.12
N LEU A 120 6.05 -0.44 -2.68
CA LEU A 120 5.04 -0.46 -3.72
C LEU A 120 3.70 -0.87 -3.10
N ILE A 121 2.69 -0.02 -3.24
CA ILE A 121 1.34 -0.32 -2.74
C ILE A 121 0.43 -0.46 -3.96
N GLU A 122 -0.19 -1.63 -4.11
CA GLU A 122 -1.19 -1.92 -5.13
C GLU A 122 -2.58 -1.64 -4.54
N ILE A 123 -3.37 -0.84 -5.26
CA ILE A 123 -4.72 -0.45 -4.88
C ILE A 123 -5.64 -0.89 -5.99
N HIS A 124 -6.66 -1.68 -5.65
CA HIS A 124 -7.66 -2.12 -6.60
C HIS A 124 -8.55 -0.95 -7.03
N ARG A 125 -9.14 -1.06 -8.23
CA ARG A 125 -9.89 0.06 -8.84
C ARG A 125 -11.12 0.44 -7.99
N GLU A 126 -11.78 -0.58 -7.49
CA GLU A 126 -12.93 -0.52 -6.60
C GLU A 126 -12.61 0.21 -5.28
N ASP A 127 -11.36 0.19 -4.85
CA ASP A 127 -10.92 0.74 -3.56
C ASP A 127 -10.32 2.14 -3.67
N ILE A 128 -10.27 2.73 -4.87
CA ILE A 128 -9.66 4.07 -5.09
C ILE A 128 -10.35 5.14 -4.24
N GLU A 129 -11.66 5.04 -4.00
CA GLU A 129 -12.39 6.00 -3.16
C GLU A 129 -11.93 6.02 -1.69
N HIS A 130 -11.26 4.95 -1.25
CA HIS A 130 -10.72 4.82 0.10
C HIS A 130 -9.31 5.40 0.24
N LEU A 131 -8.65 5.79 -0.87
CA LEU A 131 -7.29 6.33 -0.88
C LEU A 131 -7.05 7.49 0.10
N PRO A 132 -7.98 8.46 0.31
CA PRO A 132 -7.77 9.53 1.29
C PRO A 132 -7.56 9.05 2.73
N HIS A 133 -8.04 7.85 3.09
CA HIS A 133 -7.82 7.27 4.42
C HIS A 133 -6.44 6.63 4.59
N LEU A 134 -5.72 6.41 3.48
CA LEU A 134 -4.38 5.83 3.47
C LEU A 134 -3.28 6.90 3.58
N MET A 135 -3.58 8.16 3.27
CA MET A 135 -2.63 9.28 3.18
C MET A 135 -2.48 10.09 4.46
#